data_AF-A0A1G8A309-F1
#
_entry.id   AF-A0A1G8A309-F1
#
_cell.length_a   1.000
_cell.length_b   1.000
_cell.length_c   1.000
_cell.angle_alpha   90.00
_cell.angle_beta   90.00
_cell.angle_gamma   90.00
#
_symmetry.space_group_name_H-M   'P 1'
#
loop_
_entity.id
_entity.type
_entity.pdbx_description
1 polymer ?
#
loop_
_entity_poly.entity_id
_entity_poly.type
_entity_poly.pdbx_seq_one_letter_code
_entity_poly.pdbx_strand_id
1 'polypeptide(L)'
;MKRTRYLLEFLRPTRLQLALLPLVISVASPSFSGIFEFAGEEYGVDVITHPPGYRGTGTILTVTVGISPLSSHAQEMVIPIQNIINTWNNLIPTVDNIVNEGSNDSLFQFDFESVALHELGHCIGLGHPNLASESGLNGSDRNFTHSTRGADNQFNLDSGADGVIGSGDDLRGDDINLHWFRKSNNNPFSIATKVDVTTYSRDQSDLPPGNTFAANAARNVGALFDIPNTEAVMQQGVFAGETQRTLAADDVATARLAMSGLDRLAGTADDYSLKLEFVGSTDNADIVFSFDDNRASFSVCEISAEPINPSHFVITRGRIYFNSNISWFFNNTSSPFPPQRSLPAPTIFANQITDSLTLTQNDTVTLTVSLNPGVYVGNQVDYWVRAITPMGTFWLNDRLGFIQSDQPIRAHGGELIAINHFPILNTSASALPAGTYTVTFAVDDNLDGIVNGTFNNTVTITLTP
;
A
#
# COMPACT_ATOMS: atom_id res chain seq x y z
N MET A 1 -68.15 -4.71 -42.10
CA MET A 1 -69.61 -4.53 -42.02
C MET A 1 -69.97 -4.14 -40.59
N LYS A 2 -70.56 -2.95 -40.40
CA LYS A 2 -71.16 -2.34 -39.17
C LYS A 2 -70.20 -1.97 -38.01
N ARG A 3 -69.99 -0.68 -37.66
CA ARG A 3 -70.88 0.32 -36.95
C ARG A 3 -71.03 -0.03 -35.46
N THR A 4 -70.90 0.82 -34.42
CA THR A 4 -70.82 2.28 -34.23
C THR A 4 -70.41 2.57 -32.76
N ARG A 5 -69.91 3.80 -32.53
CA ARG A 5 -69.70 4.60 -31.29
C ARG A 5 -70.71 4.40 -30.12
N TYR A 6 -70.30 4.69 -28.87
CA TYR A 6 -70.57 5.97 -28.14
C TYR A 6 -69.94 6.03 -26.72
N LEU A 7 -69.47 7.26 -26.41
CA LEU A 7 -69.14 7.94 -25.14
C LEU A 7 -69.76 7.43 -23.80
N LEU A 8 -68.99 7.54 -22.69
CA LEU A 8 -69.18 8.57 -21.65
C LEU A 8 -68.14 8.49 -20.51
N GLU A 9 -67.83 9.68 -20.00
CA GLU A 9 -66.87 10.04 -18.94
C GLU A 9 -67.16 9.41 -17.57
N PHE A 10 -66.09 9.12 -16.81
CA PHE A 10 -66.08 9.37 -15.36
C PHE A 10 -64.65 9.73 -14.92
N LEU A 11 -64.45 11.01 -14.60
CA LEU A 11 -63.36 11.52 -13.77
C LEU A 11 -63.51 10.97 -12.34
N ARG A 12 -62.42 10.44 -11.77
CA ARG A 12 -62.09 10.48 -10.33
C ARG A 12 -60.61 10.06 -10.10
N PRO A 13 -60.00 10.51 -8.98
CA PRO A 13 -58.61 10.94 -8.94
C PRO A 13 -57.64 9.77 -8.83
N THR A 14 -56.65 9.72 -9.71
CA THR A 14 -55.49 8.86 -9.51
C THR A 14 -54.65 9.44 -8.39
N ARG A 15 -54.60 8.68 -7.30
CA ARG A 15 -53.67 8.83 -6.19
C ARG A 15 -52.26 9.11 -6.74
N LEU A 16 -51.66 10.18 -6.23
CA LEU A 16 -50.22 10.40 -6.31
C LEU A 16 -49.54 9.20 -5.63
N GLN A 17 -49.12 8.20 -6.40
CA GLN A 17 -48.19 7.20 -5.92
C GLN A 17 -46.86 7.93 -5.77
N LEU A 18 -46.48 8.23 -4.51
CA LEU A 18 -45.08 8.41 -4.17
C LEU A 18 -44.36 7.13 -4.63
N ALA A 19 -43.64 7.22 -5.74
CA ALA A 19 -42.57 6.29 -6.02
C ALA A 19 -41.50 6.56 -4.95
N LEU A 20 -41.48 5.73 -3.90
CA LEU A 20 -40.27 5.55 -3.12
C LEU A 20 -39.20 5.07 -4.12
N LEU A 21 -38.27 5.94 -4.48
CA LEU A 21 -36.98 5.49 -5.00
C LEU A 21 -36.39 4.56 -3.93
N PRO A 22 -36.01 3.32 -4.26
CA PRO A 22 -35.14 2.58 -3.37
C PRO A 22 -33.81 3.34 -3.35
N LEU A 23 -33.47 3.89 -2.20
CA LEU A 23 -32.10 4.28 -1.90
C LEU A 23 -31.29 2.98 -1.99
N VAL A 24 -30.62 2.77 -3.12
CA VAL A 24 -29.61 1.74 -3.26
C VAL A 24 -28.47 2.16 -2.34
N ILE A 25 -28.52 1.70 -1.09
CA ILE A 25 -27.36 1.69 -0.22
C ILE A 25 -26.42 0.69 -0.87
N SER A 26 -25.43 1.19 -1.62
CA SER A 26 -24.29 0.36 -2.02
C SER A 26 -23.60 -0.05 -0.73
N VAL A 27 -23.93 -1.22 -0.24
CA VAL A 27 -23.12 -1.92 0.76
C VAL A 27 -21.81 -2.17 0.05
N ALA A 28 -20.80 -1.35 0.37
CA ALA A 28 -19.45 -1.52 -0.11
C ALA A 28 -18.96 -2.88 0.40
N SER A 29 -18.98 -3.86 -0.50
CA SER A 29 -18.37 -5.15 -0.26
C SER A 29 -16.87 -5.02 -0.47
N PRO A 30 -16.04 -5.83 0.19
CA PRO A 30 -14.73 -5.32 0.62
C PRO A 30 -13.65 -6.43 0.21
N SER A 31 -12.29 -6.29 0.22
CA SER A 31 -11.26 -7.34 -0.20
C SER A 31 -9.67 -7.18 0.16
N PHE A 32 -8.64 -7.91 -0.34
CA PHE A 32 -7.11 -7.87 -0.17
C PHE A 32 -6.04 -7.43 -1.30
N SER A 33 -4.70 -7.29 -1.04
CA SER A 33 -3.62 -6.91 -2.03
C SER A 33 -2.55 -7.97 -2.43
N GLY A 34 -1.89 -7.84 -3.60
CA GLY A 34 -0.78 -8.62 -4.21
C GLY A 34 -1.05 -10.07 -4.63
N ILE A 35 -0.02 -10.93 -4.71
CA ILE A 35 -0.15 -12.30 -5.30
C ILE A 35 0.45 -13.35 -4.38
N PHE A 36 -0.08 -14.58 -4.46
CA PHE A 36 0.45 -15.74 -3.75
C PHE A 36 1.07 -16.76 -4.69
N GLU A 37 2.09 -17.43 -4.18
CA GLU A 37 2.58 -18.68 -4.75
C GLU A 37 1.46 -19.68 -4.98
N PHE A 38 1.56 -20.48 -6.04
CA PHE A 38 0.55 -21.42 -6.53
C PHE A 38 -0.77 -20.80 -7.04
N ALA A 39 -1.02 -19.50 -6.91
CA ALA A 39 -2.18 -18.89 -7.56
C ALA A 39 -2.01 -18.90 -9.09
N GLY A 40 -3.01 -19.42 -9.81
CA GLY A 40 -2.92 -19.52 -11.27
C GLY A 40 -3.81 -20.60 -11.88
N GLU A 41 -3.50 -20.96 -13.13
CA GLU A 41 -4.28 -21.92 -13.95
C GLU A 41 -4.33 -23.33 -13.32
N GLU A 42 -3.25 -23.75 -12.66
CA GLU A 42 -3.09 -25.12 -12.16
C GLU A 42 -3.87 -25.38 -10.86
N TYR A 43 -3.77 -24.48 -9.89
CA TYR A 43 -4.33 -24.68 -8.54
C TYR A 43 -5.52 -23.78 -8.22
N GLY A 44 -5.81 -22.82 -9.10
CA GLY A 44 -6.92 -21.89 -8.96
C GLY A 44 -6.46 -20.46 -8.67
N VAL A 45 -7.26 -19.52 -9.16
CA VAL A 45 -6.96 -18.10 -9.08
C VAL A 45 -7.14 -17.52 -7.66
N ASP A 46 -7.95 -18.19 -6.82
CA ASP A 46 -8.29 -17.80 -5.45
C ASP A 46 -7.31 -18.29 -4.38
N VAL A 47 -6.20 -18.90 -4.78
CA VAL A 47 -5.24 -19.51 -3.85
C VAL A 47 -4.55 -18.44 -3.00
N ILE A 48 -4.48 -18.71 -1.69
CA ILE A 48 -3.63 -18.01 -0.73
C ILE A 48 -2.65 -19.02 -0.14
N THR A 49 -1.36 -18.75 -0.27
CA THR A 49 -0.31 -19.62 0.26
C THR A 49 0.21 -19.08 1.58
N HIS A 50 0.19 -19.94 2.59
CA HIS A 50 0.55 -19.62 3.96
C HIS A 50 1.96 -20.11 4.31
N PRO A 51 2.67 -19.42 5.24
CA PRO A 51 3.97 -19.85 5.71
C PRO A 51 3.95 -21.20 6.45
N PRO A 52 5.14 -21.83 6.63
CA PRO A 52 5.27 -23.08 7.36
C PRO A 52 4.59 -23.07 8.73
N GLY A 53 3.83 -24.14 9.00
CA GLY A 53 3.18 -24.37 10.29
C GLY A 53 1.74 -23.85 10.42
N TYR A 54 1.23 -23.04 9.48
CA TYR A 54 -0.16 -22.59 9.55
C TYR A 54 -1.14 -23.75 9.30
N ARG A 55 -2.19 -23.85 10.11
CA ARG A 55 -3.17 -24.95 10.06
C ARG A 55 -4.62 -24.48 10.22
N GLY A 56 -4.90 -23.19 10.00
CA GLY A 56 -6.25 -22.63 10.14
C GLY A 56 -6.66 -22.26 11.56
N THR A 57 -5.70 -21.98 12.44
CA THR A 57 -5.96 -21.57 13.83
C THR A 57 -5.07 -20.39 14.19
N GLY A 58 -5.64 -19.41 14.87
CA GLY A 58 -4.95 -18.17 15.15
C GLY A 58 -3.89 -18.30 16.25
N THR A 59 -2.66 -17.93 15.90
CA THR A 59 -1.48 -18.00 16.77
C THR A 59 -0.40 -17.04 16.29
N ILE A 60 0.62 -16.82 17.11
CA ILE A 60 1.93 -16.42 16.60
C ILE A 60 2.50 -17.63 15.84
N LEU A 61 2.72 -17.47 14.54
CA LEU A 61 3.30 -18.46 13.65
C LEU A 61 4.81 -18.24 13.57
N THR A 62 5.58 -19.03 14.33
CA THR A 62 7.04 -18.96 14.26
C THR A 62 7.58 -19.80 13.11
N VAL A 63 8.32 -19.19 12.20
CA VAL A 63 9.02 -19.86 11.09
C VAL A 63 10.51 -19.68 11.29
N THR A 64 11.25 -20.80 11.34
CA THR A 64 12.70 -20.79 11.55
C THR A 64 13.44 -20.54 10.25
N VAL A 65 14.47 -19.69 10.31
CA VAL A 65 15.32 -19.31 9.18
C VAL A 65 16.77 -19.63 9.50
N GLY A 66 17.43 -20.39 8.62
CA GLY A 66 18.81 -20.82 8.78
C GLY A 66 19.66 -20.59 7.54
N ILE A 67 20.98 -20.69 7.72
CA ILE A 67 21.97 -20.70 6.64
C ILE A 67 22.58 -22.09 6.55
N SER A 68 22.65 -22.67 5.35
CA SER A 68 23.31 -23.96 5.18
C SER A 68 24.77 -23.89 5.63
N PRO A 69 25.26 -24.80 6.51
CA PRO A 69 26.64 -24.79 6.98
C PRO A 69 27.70 -24.97 5.88
N LEU A 70 27.30 -25.50 4.72
CA LEU A 70 28.18 -25.73 3.59
C LEU A 70 28.12 -24.61 2.54
N SER A 71 27.25 -23.62 2.71
CA SER A 71 27.13 -22.51 1.76
C SER A 71 28.41 -21.70 1.71
N SER A 72 28.85 -21.33 0.49
CA SER A 72 29.77 -20.20 0.35
C SER A 72 29.13 -18.93 0.91
N HIS A 73 29.96 -17.99 1.37
CA HIS A 73 29.53 -16.72 1.96
C HIS A 73 28.62 -16.85 3.21
N ALA A 74 28.59 -18.02 3.86
CA ALA A 74 27.71 -18.25 5.01
C ALA A 74 27.90 -17.23 6.14
N GLN A 75 29.12 -16.72 6.33
CA GLN A 75 29.40 -15.71 7.35
C GLN A 75 28.91 -14.32 6.93
N GLU A 76 29.10 -13.95 5.66
CA GLU A 76 28.69 -12.67 5.08
C GLU A 76 27.16 -12.54 4.99
N MET A 77 26.43 -13.66 4.85
CA MET A 77 24.96 -13.69 4.81
C MET A 77 24.29 -13.40 6.16
N VAL A 78 24.98 -13.53 7.29
CA VAL A 78 24.35 -13.47 8.63
C VAL A 78 23.64 -12.14 8.88
N ILE A 79 24.31 -11.01 8.66
CA ILE A 79 23.75 -9.68 8.94
C ILE A 79 22.59 -9.35 7.99
N PRO A 80 22.73 -9.51 6.65
CA PRO A 80 21.63 -9.32 5.73
C PRO A 80 20.40 -10.19 6.06
N ILE A 81 20.59 -11.47 6.39
CA ILE A 81 19.47 -12.36 6.72
C ILE A 81 18.76 -11.91 8.00
N GLN A 82 19.50 -11.47 9.01
CA GLN A 82 18.89 -10.89 10.21
C GLN A 82 18.12 -9.61 9.90
N ASN A 83 18.62 -8.75 9.00
CA ASN A 83 17.95 -7.54 8.58
C ASN A 83 16.63 -7.82 7.85
N ILE A 84 16.61 -8.73 6.87
CA ILE A 84 15.37 -9.06 6.13
C ILE A 84 14.33 -9.74 7.02
N ILE A 85 14.76 -10.56 7.99
CA ILE A 85 13.89 -11.14 9.02
C ILE A 85 13.22 -10.03 9.81
N ASN A 86 13.99 -9.02 10.22
CA ASN A 86 13.44 -7.85 10.91
C ASN A 86 12.47 -7.06 10.03
N THR A 87 12.77 -6.89 8.76
CA THR A 87 11.89 -6.21 7.80
C THR A 87 10.54 -6.91 7.68
N TRP A 88 10.52 -8.22 7.43
CA TRP A 88 9.28 -9.02 7.36
C TRP A 88 8.56 -9.16 8.70
N ASN A 89 9.26 -9.21 9.83
CA ASN A 89 8.62 -9.27 11.15
C ASN A 89 7.88 -7.97 11.52
N ASN A 90 8.38 -6.82 11.03
CA ASN A 90 7.76 -5.53 11.34
C ASN A 90 6.57 -5.21 10.43
N LEU A 91 6.59 -5.68 9.18
CA LEU A 91 5.54 -5.38 8.19
C LEU A 91 5.24 -3.88 8.11
N ILE A 92 6.30 -3.07 8.07
CA ILE A 92 6.22 -1.61 7.94
C ILE A 92 6.43 -1.24 6.48
N PRO A 93 5.41 -0.70 5.80
CA PRO A 93 5.58 -0.23 4.44
C PRO A 93 6.24 1.14 4.41
N THR A 94 7.02 1.37 3.36
CA THR A 94 7.80 2.58 3.09
C THR A 94 7.54 3.08 1.67
N VAL A 95 7.93 4.33 1.41
CA VAL A 95 8.08 4.89 0.06
C VAL A 95 9.55 5.23 -0.15
N ASP A 96 9.96 5.45 -1.40
CA ASP A 96 11.35 5.66 -1.79
C ASP A 96 12.26 4.50 -1.34
N ASN A 97 11.75 3.28 -1.44
CA ASN A 97 12.47 2.07 -1.04
C ASN A 97 13.50 1.60 -2.07
N ILE A 98 13.54 2.18 -3.27
CA ILE A 98 14.64 2.00 -4.22
C ILE A 98 15.67 3.11 -4.00
N VAL A 99 16.89 2.72 -3.62
CA VAL A 99 18.01 3.64 -3.44
C VAL A 99 19.16 3.23 -4.36
N ASN A 100 19.53 4.15 -5.26
CA ASN A 100 20.76 4.06 -6.05
C ASN A 100 21.92 4.59 -5.19
N GLU A 101 22.55 3.70 -4.43
CA GLU A 101 23.69 4.05 -3.58
C GLU A 101 24.87 4.50 -4.46
N GLY A 102 25.13 5.82 -4.49
CA GLY A 102 26.23 6.44 -5.24
C GLY A 102 27.63 6.16 -4.68
N SER A 103 27.86 5.04 -3.99
CA SER A 103 29.20 4.62 -3.57
C SER A 103 29.88 3.90 -4.74
N ASN A 104 31.03 4.40 -5.18
CA ASN A 104 31.72 3.96 -6.41
C ASN A 104 32.06 2.45 -6.47
N ASP A 105 31.95 1.70 -5.37
CA ASP A 105 32.30 0.28 -5.30
C ASP A 105 31.08 -0.67 -5.46
N SER A 106 29.84 -0.19 -5.26
CA SER A 106 28.61 -1.01 -5.33
C SER A 106 27.83 -0.89 -6.64
N LEU A 107 28.20 0.04 -7.54
CA LEU A 107 27.44 0.37 -8.77
C LEU A 107 27.28 -0.80 -9.77
N PHE A 108 28.10 -1.85 -9.65
CA PHE A 108 28.06 -3.03 -10.53
C PHE A 108 27.77 -4.34 -9.79
N GLN A 109 27.43 -4.26 -8.49
CA GLN A 109 27.10 -5.41 -7.68
C GLN A 109 25.59 -5.46 -7.43
N PHE A 110 25.06 -6.66 -7.26
CA PHE A 110 23.70 -6.86 -6.75
C PHE A 110 23.73 -6.84 -5.23
N ASP A 111 22.81 -6.09 -4.63
CA ASP A 111 22.65 -6.09 -3.17
C ASP A 111 22.04 -7.41 -2.70
N PHE A 112 22.84 -8.22 -1.98
CA PHE A 112 22.38 -9.52 -1.49
C PHE A 112 21.17 -9.37 -0.56
N GLU A 113 21.15 -8.34 0.30
CA GLU A 113 20.04 -8.13 1.24
C GLU A 113 18.71 -7.91 0.50
N SER A 114 18.72 -7.09 -0.55
CA SER A 114 17.53 -6.82 -1.38
C SER A 114 17.01 -8.08 -2.07
N VAL A 115 17.90 -8.85 -2.70
CA VAL A 115 17.51 -10.11 -3.37
C VAL A 115 17.06 -11.15 -2.34
N ALA A 116 17.74 -11.28 -1.21
CA ALA A 116 17.35 -12.17 -0.14
C ALA A 116 15.99 -11.80 0.48
N LEU A 117 15.66 -10.50 0.57
CA LEU A 117 14.35 -10.02 1.04
C LEU A 117 13.23 -10.49 0.12
N HIS A 118 13.44 -10.40 -1.20
CA HIS A 118 12.54 -10.88 -2.24
C HIS A 118 12.34 -12.39 -2.17
N GLU A 119 13.42 -13.18 -2.17
CA GLU A 119 13.31 -14.64 -2.11
C GLU A 119 12.66 -15.13 -0.80
N LEU A 120 12.88 -14.41 0.30
CA LEU A 120 12.19 -14.70 1.55
C LEU A 120 10.68 -14.48 1.45
N GLY A 121 10.23 -13.50 0.66
CA GLY A 121 8.82 -13.26 0.34
C GLY A 121 8.14 -14.47 -0.32
N HIS A 122 8.78 -15.08 -1.33
CA HIS A 122 8.34 -16.34 -1.91
C HIS A 122 8.26 -17.47 -0.89
N CYS A 123 9.28 -17.58 -0.04
CA CYS A 123 9.37 -18.63 0.97
C CYS A 123 8.39 -18.46 2.15
N ILE A 124 7.68 -17.32 2.23
CA ILE A 124 6.54 -17.09 3.13
C ILE A 124 5.20 -17.03 2.39
N GLY A 125 5.18 -17.23 1.07
CA GLY A 125 4.00 -17.49 0.25
C GLY A 125 3.63 -16.43 -0.77
N LEU A 126 4.35 -15.31 -0.86
CA LEU A 126 4.03 -14.24 -1.82
C LEU A 126 4.58 -14.57 -3.22
N GLY A 127 3.85 -14.21 -4.26
CA GLY A 127 4.28 -14.32 -5.66
C GLY A 127 4.56 -12.94 -6.28
N HIS A 128 5.07 -12.93 -7.50
CA HIS A 128 5.30 -11.68 -8.23
C HIS A 128 3.96 -10.99 -8.56
N PRO A 129 3.81 -9.66 -8.33
CA PRO A 129 2.62 -8.90 -8.69
C PRO A 129 2.54 -8.60 -10.20
N ASN A 130 3.65 -8.78 -10.93
CA ASN A 130 3.73 -8.73 -12.39
C ASN A 130 3.81 -10.13 -13.02
N LEU A 131 3.57 -10.24 -14.32
CA LEU A 131 3.66 -11.49 -15.09
C LEU A 131 5.04 -12.14 -15.05
N ALA A 132 6.09 -11.32 -14.87
CA ALA A 132 7.45 -11.77 -14.61
C ALA A 132 7.96 -12.80 -15.64
N SER A 133 9.05 -13.50 -15.34
CA SER A 133 9.71 -14.41 -16.28
C SER A 133 9.00 -15.75 -16.42
N GLU A 134 8.23 -16.17 -15.43
CA GLU A 134 7.42 -17.39 -15.43
C GLU A 134 6.29 -17.37 -16.46
N SER A 135 5.82 -16.18 -16.88
CA SER A 135 4.84 -16.04 -17.96
C SER A 135 5.35 -16.51 -19.33
N GLY A 136 6.67 -16.62 -19.51
CA GLY A 136 7.31 -16.88 -20.81
C GLY A 136 7.35 -15.67 -21.75
N LEU A 137 6.89 -14.49 -21.30
CA LEU A 137 6.96 -13.24 -22.05
C LEU A 137 8.39 -12.68 -22.05
N ASN A 138 8.64 -11.65 -22.86
CA ASN A 138 9.96 -11.02 -23.00
C ASN A 138 9.88 -9.51 -22.80
N GLY A 139 10.99 -8.90 -22.40
CA GLY A 139 11.08 -7.44 -22.29
C GLY A 139 10.06 -6.85 -21.32
N SER A 140 9.49 -5.71 -21.68
CA SER A 140 8.53 -4.95 -20.86
C SER A 140 7.19 -5.65 -20.65
N ASP A 141 6.85 -6.63 -21.48
CA ASP A 141 5.59 -7.38 -21.37
C ASP A 141 5.50 -8.16 -20.05
N ARG A 142 6.65 -8.44 -19.42
CA ARG A 142 6.71 -9.04 -18.08
C ARG A 142 6.20 -8.13 -16.97
N ASN A 143 6.07 -6.83 -17.22
CA ASN A 143 5.68 -5.85 -16.21
C ASN A 143 4.18 -5.66 -16.09
N PHE A 144 3.37 -6.23 -16.99
CA PHE A 144 1.91 -6.21 -16.84
C PHE A 144 1.52 -6.91 -15.54
N THR A 145 0.46 -6.42 -14.89
CA THR A 145 -0.07 -7.04 -13.67
C THR A 145 -0.37 -8.52 -13.91
N HIS A 146 0.06 -9.38 -12.99
CA HIS A 146 -0.03 -10.82 -13.20
C HIS A 146 -1.48 -11.27 -13.40
N SER A 147 -1.66 -12.14 -14.37
CA SER A 147 -2.92 -12.77 -14.71
C SER A 147 -2.69 -14.20 -15.18
N THR A 148 -3.76 -14.98 -15.27
CA THR A 148 -3.78 -16.11 -16.19
C THR A 148 -4.30 -15.67 -17.54
N ARG A 149 -4.06 -16.48 -18.57
CA ARG A 149 -4.66 -16.27 -19.88
C ARG A 149 -6.18 -16.44 -19.79
N GLY A 150 -6.88 -15.73 -20.65
CA GLY A 150 -8.33 -15.81 -20.78
C GLY A 150 -8.81 -17.03 -21.55
N ALA A 151 -10.07 -16.96 -21.99
CA ALA A 151 -10.70 -18.01 -22.79
C ALA A 151 -10.05 -18.19 -24.17
N ASP A 152 -9.40 -17.15 -24.70
CA ASP A 152 -8.64 -17.22 -25.96
C ASP A 152 -7.24 -17.86 -25.81
N ASN A 153 -6.83 -18.18 -24.58
CA ASN A 153 -5.53 -18.74 -24.23
C ASN A 153 -4.34 -17.88 -24.71
N GLN A 154 -4.49 -16.55 -24.66
CA GLN A 154 -3.43 -15.57 -24.87
C GLN A 154 -3.40 -14.57 -23.72
N PHE A 155 -2.28 -13.86 -23.58
CA PHE A 155 -2.23 -12.67 -22.73
C PHE A 155 -2.63 -11.46 -23.56
N ASN A 156 -3.57 -10.66 -23.06
CA ASN A 156 -3.89 -9.36 -23.63
C ASN A 156 -3.00 -8.29 -22.97
N LEU A 157 -2.14 -7.64 -23.75
CA LEU A 157 -1.04 -6.79 -23.28
C LEU A 157 -1.11 -5.39 -23.90
N ASP A 158 -2.13 -4.62 -23.52
CA ASP A 158 -2.30 -3.23 -23.94
C ASP A 158 -2.27 -2.32 -22.70
N SER A 159 -1.35 -1.35 -22.70
CA SER A 159 -1.05 -0.46 -21.58
C SER A 159 -2.05 0.70 -21.42
N GLY A 160 -3.19 0.65 -22.12
CA GLY A 160 -4.25 1.63 -21.94
C GLY A 160 -3.90 3.04 -22.42
N ALA A 161 -4.60 4.02 -21.85
CA ALA A 161 -4.54 5.41 -22.27
C ALA A 161 -3.35 6.17 -21.67
N ASP A 162 -2.92 5.82 -20.46
CA ASP A 162 -1.75 6.44 -19.81
C ASP A 162 -0.41 5.93 -20.36
N GLY A 163 -0.42 4.77 -21.03
CA GLY A 163 0.77 4.16 -21.63
C GLY A 163 1.73 3.52 -20.61
N VAL A 164 1.28 3.32 -19.37
CA VAL A 164 2.08 2.80 -18.26
C VAL A 164 1.66 1.36 -17.97
N ILE A 165 2.48 0.41 -18.42
CA ILE A 165 2.28 -1.02 -18.17
C ILE A 165 2.12 -1.30 -16.66
N GLY A 166 1.07 -2.04 -16.30
CA GLY A 166 0.76 -2.40 -14.91
C GLY A 166 -0.12 -1.37 -14.19
N SER A 167 -0.58 -0.32 -14.88
CA SER A 167 -1.49 0.68 -14.32
C SER A 167 -2.95 0.19 -14.31
N GLY A 168 -3.82 1.02 -13.72
CA GLY A 168 -5.23 0.67 -13.56
C GLY A 168 -6.06 0.71 -14.84
N ASP A 169 -5.59 1.38 -15.90
CA ASP A 169 -6.30 1.48 -17.19
C ASP A 169 -5.76 0.53 -18.27
N ASP A 170 -4.88 -0.41 -17.90
CA ASP A 170 -4.46 -1.52 -18.73
C ASP A 170 -5.68 -2.27 -19.32
N LEU A 171 -5.65 -2.50 -20.64
CA LEU A 171 -6.70 -3.21 -21.37
C LEU A 171 -6.32 -4.69 -21.52
N ARG A 172 -6.79 -5.49 -20.56
CA ARG A 172 -6.40 -6.90 -20.40
C ARG A 172 -7.41 -7.90 -20.94
N GLY A 173 -8.38 -7.43 -21.72
CA GLY A 173 -9.35 -8.28 -22.43
C GLY A 173 -10.01 -9.33 -21.53
N ASP A 174 -9.76 -10.61 -21.81
CA ASP A 174 -10.31 -11.73 -21.05
C ASP A 174 -9.31 -12.40 -20.08
N ASP A 175 -8.12 -11.81 -19.87
CA ASP A 175 -7.17 -12.22 -18.84
C ASP A 175 -7.83 -12.27 -17.46
N ILE A 176 -7.52 -13.32 -16.69
CA ILE A 176 -8.05 -13.50 -15.34
C ILE A 176 -7.06 -12.95 -14.33
N ASN A 177 -7.46 -11.90 -13.62
CA ASN A 177 -6.63 -11.23 -12.63
C ASN A 177 -6.23 -12.17 -11.46
N LEU A 178 -4.93 -12.20 -11.15
CA LEU A 178 -4.39 -12.85 -9.95
C LEU A 178 -4.04 -11.87 -8.83
N HIS A 179 -3.92 -10.59 -9.16
CA HIS A 179 -3.52 -9.55 -8.24
C HIS A 179 -4.68 -9.10 -7.35
N TRP A 180 -4.55 -9.36 -6.06
CA TRP A 180 -5.37 -8.76 -5.03
C TRP A 180 -5.09 -7.23 -5.07
N PHE A 181 -6.07 -6.32 -5.18
CA PHE A 181 -5.88 -4.87 -5.45
C PHE A 181 -6.78 -4.00 -4.60
N ARG A 182 -6.37 -2.83 -4.09
CA ARG A 182 -7.22 -2.03 -3.16
C ARG A 182 -8.54 -1.56 -3.80
N LYS A 183 -9.72 -1.83 -3.20
CA LYS A 183 -11.03 -1.54 -3.83
C LYS A 183 -11.27 -0.04 -3.93
N SER A 184 -10.87 0.68 -2.87
CA SER A 184 -11.17 2.10 -2.76
C SER A 184 -10.49 2.93 -3.85
N ASN A 185 -9.28 2.55 -4.26
CA ASN A 185 -8.44 3.41 -5.10
C ASN A 185 -7.51 2.68 -6.08
N ASN A 186 -7.46 1.34 -6.08
CA ASN A 186 -6.55 0.53 -6.90
C ASN A 186 -5.08 0.98 -6.81
N ASN A 187 -4.67 1.61 -5.70
CA ASN A 187 -3.32 2.13 -5.53
C ASN A 187 -2.48 1.14 -4.71
N PRO A 188 -1.53 0.42 -5.33
CA PRO A 188 -0.74 -0.62 -4.68
C PRO A 188 0.37 -0.04 -3.78
N PHE A 189 0.59 1.27 -3.78
CA PHE A 189 1.51 1.97 -2.89
C PHE A 189 0.84 2.52 -1.63
N SER A 190 -0.45 2.22 -1.46
CA SER A 190 -1.24 2.62 -0.30
C SER A 190 -1.74 1.40 0.46
N ILE A 191 -1.81 1.51 1.79
CA ILE A 191 -2.30 0.42 2.63
C ILE A 191 -3.54 0.83 3.43
N ALA A 192 -4.60 0.03 3.32
CA ALA A 192 -5.80 0.21 4.13
C ALA A 192 -5.54 -0.11 5.62
N THR A 193 -6.30 0.54 6.51
CA THR A 193 -6.18 0.35 7.97
C THR A 193 -6.48 -1.10 8.39
N LYS A 194 -7.42 -1.75 7.69
CA LYS A 194 -7.71 -3.18 7.80
C LYS A 194 -7.35 -3.84 6.47
N VAL A 195 -6.71 -5.00 6.50
CA VAL A 195 -6.34 -5.78 5.30
C VAL A 195 -6.90 -7.19 5.44
N ASP A 196 -7.99 -7.48 4.74
CA ASP A 196 -8.75 -8.74 4.79
C ASP A 196 -9.78 -8.78 3.64
N VAL A 197 -10.82 -9.64 3.57
CA VAL A 197 -11.80 -9.63 2.46
C VAL A 197 -12.64 -8.35 2.56
N THR A 198 -12.17 -7.27 3.22
CA THR A 198 -12.89 -6.03 3.41
C THR A 198 -12.29 -4.73 2.83
N THR A 199 -11.15 -4.74 2.14
CA THR A 199 -10.56 -3.52 1.53
C THR A 199 -9.95 -3.53 0.08
N TYR A 200 -9.98 -4.57 -0.77
CA TYR A 200 -9.08 -4.81 -1.94
C TYR A 200 -9.28 -6.08 -2.93
N SER A 201 -9.87 -6.09 -4.13
CA SER A 201 -10.39 -7.39 -4.72
C SER A 201 -9.39 -8.16 -5.54
N ARG A 202 -9.76 -9.38 -5.96
CA ARG A 202 -9.30 -9.86 -7.28
C ARG A 202 -10.36 -9.69 -8.35
N ASP A 203 -11.62 -9.60 -7.96
CA ASP A 203 -12.73 -9.41 -8.87
C ASP A 203 -12.66 -8.01 -9.47
N GLN A 204 -12.42 -7.92 -10.77
CA GLN A 204 -12.33 -6.64 -11.48
C GLN A 204 -13.60 -5.80 -11.39
N SER A 205 -14.76 -6.39 -11.09
CA SER A 205 -16.00 -5.63 -10.87
C SER A 205 -15.95 -4.74 -9.63
N ASP A 206 -14.99 -4.97 -8.74
CA ASP A 206 -14.72 -4.16 -7.56
C ASP A 206 -13.71 -3.03 -7.80
N LEU A 207 -13.21 -2.88 -9.04
CA LEU A 207 -12.29 -1.80 -9.38
C LEU A 207 -13.00 -0.44 -9.26
N PRO A 208 -12.28 0.60 -8.78
CA PRO A 208 -12.83 1.94 -8.73
C PRO A 208 -13.13 2.46 -10.16
N PRO A 209 -14.13 3.34 -10.32
CA PRO A 209 -14.50 3.88 -11.62
C PRO A 209 -13.30 4.43 -12.39
N GLY A 210 -13.20 4.08 -13.67
CA GLY A 210 -12.10 4.48 -14.54
C GLY A 210 -10.92 3.50 -14.57
N ASN A 211 -10.92 2.45 -13.74
CA ASN A 211 -9.94 1.38 -13.80
C ASN A 211 -10.54 0.17 -14.54
N THR A 212 -9.76 -0.46 -15.40
CA THR A 212 -10.10 -1.65 -16.17
C THR A 212 -9.34 -2.89 -15.71
N PHE A 213 -8.23 -2.72 -14.98
CA PHE A 213 -7.49 -3.83 -14.39
C PHE A 213 -6.84 -3.45 -13.06
N ALA A 214 -6.36 -4.46 -12.33
CA ALA A 214 -5.59 -4.28 -11.11
C ALA A 214 -4.24 -3.61 -11.41
N ALA A 215 -3.87 -2.58 -10.64
CA ALA A 215 -2.55 -1.99 -10.76
C ALA A 215 -1.52 -2.74 -9.90
N ASN A 216 -0.32 -2.96 -10.42
CA ASN A 216 0.79 -3.56 -9.67
C ASN A 216 1.75 -2.51 -9.12
N ALA A 217 2.52 -2.86 -8.09
CA ALA A 217 3.47 -1.96 -7.43
C ALA A 217 4.83 -1.85 -8.18
N ALA A 218 4.81 -1.68 -9.50
CA ALA A 218 6.03 -1.45 -10.28
C ALA A 218 6.48 0.02 -10.23
N ARG A 219 7.79 0.29 -10.30
CA ARG A 219 8.34 1.67 -10.18
C ARG A 219 7.75 2.69 -11.17
N ASN A 220 7.42 2.27 -12.38
CA ASN A 220 6.78 3.12 -13.40
C ASN A 220 5.34 3.49 -13.02
N VAL A 221 4.61 2.58 -12.38
CA VAL A 221 3.29 2.86 -11.79
C VAL A 221 3.45 3.79 -10.59
N GLY A 222 4.50 3.62 -9.77
CA GLY A 222 4.82 4.53 -8.66
C GLY A 222 5.00 5.99 -9.10
N ALA A 223 5.54 6.21 -10.30
CA ALA A 223 5.67 7.55 -10.87
C ALA A 223 4.32 8.24 -11.14
N LEU A 224 3.25 7.48 -11.44
CA LEU A 224 1.87 8.02 -11.58
C LEU A 224 1.30 8.52 -10.24
N PHE A 225 1.85 8.03 -9.13
CA PHE A 225 1.46 8.39 -7.77
C PHE A 225 2.47 9.34 -7.08
N ASP A 226 3.33 10.02 -7.87
CA ASP A 226 4.36 10.95 -7.40
C ASP A 226 5.40 10.33 -6.45
N ILE A 227 5.65 9.02 -6.56
CA ILE A 227 6.61 8.26 -5.74
C ILE A 227 7.51 7.35 -6.62
N PRO A 228 8.25 7.92 -7.58
CA PRO A 228 8.93 7.18 -8.66
C PRO A 228 10.03 6.20 -8.20
N ASN A 229 10.51 6.30 -6.96
CA ASN A 229 11.51 5.39 -6.39
C ASN A 229 10.88 4.37 -5.43
N THR A 230 9.58 4.07 -5.60
CA THR A 230 8.87 3.06 -4.80
C THR A 230 8.47 1.88 -5.68
N GLU A 231 8.76 0.67 -5.22
CA GLU A 231 8.42 -0.58 -5.91
C GLU A 231 8.19 -1.68 -4.86
N ALA A 232 7.24 -2.59 -5.10
CA ALA A 232 7.11 -3.78 -4.26
C ALA A 232 8.40 -4.59 -4.32
N VAL A 233 8.83 -5.12 -3.18
CA VAL A 233 9.97 -6.04 -3.14
C VAL A 233 9.67 -7.26 -3.98
N MET A 234 8.41 -7.72 -4.02
CA MET A 234 8.00 -8.83 -4.85
C MET A 234 7.92 -8.50 -6.35
N GLN A 235 8.10 -7.26 -6.80
CA GLN A 235 8.20 -6.96 -8.24
C GLN A 235 9.48 -7.58 -8.80
N GLN A 236 9.37 -8.42 -9.84
CA GLN A 236 10.56 -8.99 -10.47
C GLN A 236 11.31 -7.93 -11.29
N GLY A 237 12.62 -7.80 -11.09
CA GLY A 237 13.47 -6.99 -11.98
C GLY A 237 14.62 -6.22 -11.34
N VAL A 238 15.17 -6.66 -10.20
CA VAL A 238 16.27 -5.97 -9.50
C VAL A 238 17.47 -5.66 -10.41
N PHE A 239 18.07 -4.49 -10.23
CA PHE A 239 19.25 -4.04 -10.97
C PHE A 239 20.51 -4.00 -10.10
N ALA A 240 21.68 -4.21 -10.71
CA ALA A 240 22.96 -3.96 -10.05
C ALA A 240 23.11 -2.46 -9.73
N GLY A 241 23.68 -2.14 -8.58
CA GLY A 241 23.86 -0.76 -8.10
C GLY A 241 22.62 -0.15 -7.42
N GLU A 242 21.51 -0.87 -7.35
CA GLU A 242 20.33 -0.47 -6.57
C GLU A 242 20.21 -1.29 -5.28
N THR A 243 19.57 -0.70 -4.29
CA THR A 243 19.17 -1.37 -3.05
C THR A 243 17.67 -1.17 -2.83
N GLN A 244 17.02 -2.21 -2.30
CA GLN A 244 15.60 -2.27 -1.96
C GLN A 244 15.42 -3.10 -0.70
N ARG A 245 15.68 -2.49 0.47
CA ARG A 245 15.76 -3.18 1.77
C ARG A 245 14.53 -3.01 2.67
N THR A 246 13.53 -2.27 2.20
CA THR A 246 12.27 -2.03 2.91
C THR A 246 11.07 -2.36 2.03
N LEU A 247 9.98 -2.80 2.66
CA LEU A 247 8.76 -3.22 1.98
C LEU A 247 7.97 -2.01 1.46
N ALA A 248 7.27 -2.19 0.34
CA ALA A 248 6.21 -1.28 -0.09
C ALA A 248 4.86 -1.70 0.51
N ALA A 249 3.82 -0.92 0.25
CA ALA A 249 2.47 -1.19 0.75
C ALA A 249 1.91 -2.52 0.25
N ASP A 250 2.14 -2.88 -1.03
CA ASP A 250 1.65 -4.11 -1.63
C ASP A 250 2.22 -5.37 -0.96
N ASP A 251 3.53 -5.42 -0.69
CA ASP A 251 4.17 -6.54 0.02
C ASP A 251 3.52 -6.77 1.40
N VAL A 252 3.33 -5.68 2.13
CA VAL A 252 2.77 -5.71 3.49
C VAL A 252 1.30 -6.11 3.47
N ALA A 253 0.53 -5.57 2.53
CA ALA A 253 -0.90 -5.87 2.42
C ALA A 253 -1.12 -7.33 1.98
N THR A 254 -0.30 -7.86 1.07
CA THR A 254 -0.34 -9.29 0.70
C THR A 254 -0.03 -10.21 1.88
N ALA A 255 1.02 -9.91 2.65
CA ALA A 255 1.35 -10.69 3.84
C ALA A 255 0.21 -10.63 4.89
N ARG A 256 -0.35 -9.44 5.13
CA ARG A 256 -1.46 -9.25 6.09
C ARG A 256 -2.75 -9.92 5.66
N LEU A 257 -2.99 -10.02 4.36
CA LEU A 257 -4.08 -10.77 3.78
C LEU A 257 -3.96 -12.25 4.11
N ALA A 258 -2.80 -12.89 3.90
CA ALA A 258 -2.63 -14.28 4.31
C ALA A 258 -2.83 -14.43 5.83
N MET A 259 -2.32 -13.47 6.61
CA MET A 259 -2.51 -13.41 8.06
C MET A 259 -3.96 -13.27 8.53
N SER A 260 -4.91 -12.89 7.66
CA SER A 260 -6.36 -12.93 7.96
C SER A 260 -6.97 -14.33 7.89
N GLY A 261 -6.15 -15.35 7.60
CA GLY A 261 -6.52 -16.75 7.73
C GLY A 261 -7.28 -17.36 6.57
N LEU A 262 -7.99 -18.45 6.84
CA LEU A 262 -8.78 -19.25 5.89
C LEU A 262 -10.14 -18.64 5.58
N ASP A 263 -10.77 -17.96 6.53
CA ASP A 263 -11.99 -17.19 6.28
C ASP A 263 -11.69 -15.84 5.61
N ARG A 264 -10.40 -15.45 5.67
CA ARG A 264 -9.82 -14.29 5.06
C ARG A 264 -10.38 -12.98 5.64
N LEU A 265 -10.95 -13.01 6.84
CA LEU A 265 -11.51 -11.86 7.54
C LEU A 265 -10.60 -11.52 8.72
N ALA A 266 -10.05 -10.31 8.76
CA ALA A 266 -9.18 -9.95 9.88
C ALA A 266 -10.02 -9.68 11.13
N GLY A 267 -9.46 -10.08 12.28
CA GLY A 267 -10.06 -10.05 13.59
C GLY A 267 -10.87 -11.30 13.94
N THR A 268 -10.67 -12.43 13.25
CA THR A 268 -11.36 -13.69 13.52
C THR A 268 -10.43 -14.70 14.19
N ALA A 269 -10.86 -15.96 14.30
CA ALA A 269 -10.21 -16.96 15.15
C ALA A 269 -9.02 -17.66 14.48
N ASP A 270 -8.89 -17.54 13.16
CA ASP A 270 -7.86 -18.16 12.34
C ASP A 270 -6.79 -17.16 11.85
N ASP A 271 -6.90 -15.89 12.25
CA ASP A 271 -5.86 -14.87 12.12
C ASP A 271 -4.54 -15.28 12.78
N TYR A 272 -3.41 -15.09 12.10
CA TYR A 272 -2.08 -15.31 12.69
C TYR A 272 -1.17 -14.10 12.55
N SER A 273 -0.15 -14.03 13.40
CA SER A 273 0.99 -13.13 13.18
C SER A 273 2.23 -13.92 12.83
N LEU A 274 2.93 -13.53 11.76
CA LEU A 274 4.17 -14.18 11.35
C LEU A 274 5.33 -13.70 12.24
N LYS A 275 6.14 -14.65 12.71
CA LYS A 275 7.42 -14.39 13.38
C LYS A 275 8.51 -15.24 12.73
N LEU A 276 9.37 -14.62 11.96
CA LEU A 276 10.59 -15.23 11.45
C LEU A 276 11.67 -15.23 12.55
N GLU A 277 12.34 -16.35 12.74
CA GLU A 277 13.34 -16.54 13.78
C GLU A 277 14.65 -17.09 13.21
N PHE A 278 15.73 -16.31 13.31
CA PHE A 278 17.05 -16.75 12.85
C PHE A 278 17.64 -17.76 13.82
N VAL A 279 17.87 -18.99 13.34
CA VAL A 279 18.40 -20.11 14.15
C VAL A 279 19.87 -20.44 13.85
N GLY A 280 20.55 -19.60 13.04
CA GLY A 280 21.96 -19.72 12.74
C GLY A 280 22.27 -20.71 11.61
N SER A 281 23.45 -21.32 11.68
CA SER A 281 23.95 -22.24 10.64
C SER A 281 23.34 -23.64 10.82
N THR A 282 22.38 -24.00 9.96
CA THR A 282 21.64 -25.26 10.01
C THR A 282 20.90 -25.53 8.70
N ASP A 283 20.79 -26.80 8.31
CA ASP A 283 19.95 -27.25 7.19
C ASP A 283 18.53 -27.66 7.62
N ASN A 284 18.26 -27.65 8.94
CA ASN A 284 17.02 -28.15 9.54
C ASN A 284 15.98 -27.06 9.80
N ALA A 285 16.24 -25.81 9.42
CA ALA A 285 15.24 -24.74 9.51
C ALA A 285 14.12 -24.93 8.47
N ASP A 286 12.98 -24.29 8.72
CA ASP A 286 11.84 -24.28 7.80
C ASP A 286 12.25 -23.65 6.46
N ILE A 287 12.98 -22.54 6.54
CA ILE A 287 13.59 -21.83 5.41
C ILE A 287 15.12 -21.86 5.56
N VAL A 288 15.83 -22.32 4.53
CA VAL A 288 17.31 -22.38 4.54
C VAL A 288 17.88 -21.64 3.34
N PHE A 289 18.82 -20.73 3.60
CA PHE A 289 19.59 -19.98 2.61
C PHE A 289 20.88 -20.73 2.25
N SER A 290 21.21 -20.82 0.97
CA SER A 290 22.47 -21.38 0.49
C SER A 290 22.88 -20.77 -0.85
N PHE A 291 24.17 -20.73 -1.12
CA PHE A 291 24.69 -20.63 -2.47
C PHE A 291 24.74 -22.02 -3.11
N ASP A 292 24.16 -22.18 -4.29
CA ASP A 292 24.20 -23.41 -5.09
C ASP A 292 23.97 -23.10 -6.58
N ASP A 293 25.06 -23.04 -7.33
CA ASP A 293 25.07 -22.69 -8.76
C ASP A 293 24.29 -23.68 -9.64
N ASN A 294 24.03 -24.91 -9.15
CA ASN A 294 23.23 -25.88 -9.90
C ASN A 294 21.72 -25.70 -9.70
N ARG A 295 21.32 -24.90 -8.69
CA ARG A 295 19.92 -24.64 -8.35
C ARG A 295 19.46 -23.26 -8.82
N ALA A 296 20.35 -22.27 -8.80
CA ALA A 296 20.02 -20.90 -9.17
C ALA A 296 20.88 -20.39 -10.33
N SER A 297 20.25 -19.81 -11.36
CA SER A 297 20.96 -19.00 -12.36
C SER A 297 21.26 -17.58 -11.86
N PHE A 298 20.42 -17.05 -10.98
CA PHE A 298 20.61 -15.77 -10.29
C PHE A 298 20.29 -15.95 -8.80
N SER A 299 19.01 -16.07 -8.47
CA SER A 299 18.46 -16.47 -7.18
C SER A 299 17.13 -17.19 -7.39
N VAL A 300 16.70 -17.99 -6.42
CA VAL A 300 15.38 -18.63 -6.39
C VAL A 300 15.02 -19.12 -4.99
N CYS A 301 13.78 -18.93 -4.57
CA CYS A 301 13.15 -19.67 -3.49
C CYS A 301 12.41 -20.88 -4.08
N GLU A 302 12.86 -22.08 -3.74
CA GLU A 302 12.15 -23.31 -4.00
C GLU A 302 11.28 -23.67 -2.81
N ILE A 303 9.98 -23.80 -3.05
CA ILE A 303 9.01 -24.19 -2.03
C ILE A 303 8.41 -25.57 -2.32
N SER A 304 8.10 -26.28 -1.25
CA SER A 304 7.15 -27.40 -1.25
C SER A 304 5.95 -26.96 -0.44
N ALA A 305 4.74 -27.30 -0.89
CA ALA A 305 3.51 -26.95 -0.20
C ALA A 305 2.47 -28.07 -0.30
N GLU A 306 1.50 -28.04 0.62
CA GLU A 306 0.36 -28.94 0.65
C GLU A 306 -0.94 -28.13 0.77
N PRO A 307 -2.05 -28.57 0.14
CA PRO A 307 -3.32 -27.91 0.30
C PRO A 307 -3.87 -28.11 1.71
N ILE A 308 -4.25 -27.03 2.39
CA ILE A 308 -5.13 -27.07 3.57
C ILE A 308 -6.57 -27.34 3.11
N ASN A 309 -6.99 -26.60 2.07
CA ASN A 309 -8.27 -26.72 1.40
C ASN A 309 -8.11 -26.25 -0.07
N PRO A 310 -9.16 -26.28 -0.92
CA PRO A 310 -9.03 -25.95 -2.35
C PRO A 310 -8.51 -24.55 -2.68
N SER A 311 -8.51 -23.61 -1.73
CA SER A 311 -8.08 -22.22 -1.97
C SER A 311 -6.99 -21.76 -1.01
N HIS A 312 -6.44 -22.67 -0.20
CA HIS A 312 -5.41 -22.36 0.76
C HIS A 312 -4.35 -23.46 0.81
N PHE A 313 -3.11 -23.04 0.64
CA PHE A 313 -1.93 -23.91 0.70
C PHE A 313 -1.08 -23.54 1.90
N VAL A 314 -0.29 -24.49 2.38
CA VAL A 314 0.74 -24.23 3.38
C VAL A 314 2.07 -24.75 2.90
N ILE A 315 3.08 -23.88 2.97
CA ILE A 315 4.46 -24.26 2.68
C ILE A 315 4.91 -25.29 3.72
N THR A 316 5.48 -26.40 3.28
CA THR A 316 6.07 -27.43 4.13
C THR A 316 7.59 -27.30 4.22
N ARG A 317 8.22 -26.65 3.23
CA ARG A 317 9.67 -26.40 3.18
C ARG A 317 9.99 -25.26 2.22
N GLY A 318 10.86 -24.34 2.62
CA GLY A 318 11.42 -23.31 1.75
C GLY A 318 12.95 -23.42 1.64
N ARG A 319 13.52 -23.30 0.44
CA ARG A 319 14.97 -23.31 0.22
C ARG A 319 15.36 -22.21 -0.74
N ILE A 320 16.21 -21.30 -0.27
CA ILE A 320 16.63 -20.13 -1.04
C ILE A 320 18.04 -20.36 -1.54
N TYR A 321 18.20 -20.28 -2.86
CA TYR A 321 19.45 -20.50 -3.54
C TYR A 321 19.93 -19.23 -4.25
N PHE A 322 21.24 -18.99 -4.20
CA PHE A 322 21.91 -17.92 -4.94
C PHE A 322 23.03 -18.49 -5.79
N ASN A 323 23.31 -17.83 -6.92
CA ASN A 323 24.44 -18.17 -7.77
C ASN A 323 25.71 -17.43 -7.31
N SER A 324 26.77 -18.19 -7.03
CA SER A 324 28.05 -17.66 -6.52
C SER A 324 28.88 -16.92 -7.58
N ASN A 325 28.54 -17.06 -8.86
CA ASN A 325 29.20 -16.37 -9.98
C ASN A 325 28.67 -14.94 -10.20
N ILE A 326 27.64 -14.52 -9.47
CA ILE A 326 27.12 -13.15 -9.48
C ILE A 326 27.95 -12.28 -8.54
N SER A 327 28.18 -11.02 -8.92
CA SER A 327 28.88 -10.07 -8.05
C SER A 327 27.93 -9.55 -6.97
N TRP A 328 28.05 -10.09 -5.77
CA TRP A 328 27.22 -9.72 -4.62
C TRP A 328 27.88 -8.66 -3.74
N PHE A 329 27.08 -7.69 -3.31
CA PHE A 329 27.38 -6.82 -2.18
C PHE A 329 26.67 -7.35 -0.94
N PHE A 330 27.41 -7.59 0.14
CA PHE A 330 26.85 -8.00 1.43
C PHE A 330 26.83 -6.83 2.40
N ASN A 331 25.64 -6.38 2.77
CA ASN A 331 25.49 -5.39 3.83
C ASN A 331 26.02 -5.94 5.16
N ASN A 332 26.99 -5.26 5.75
CA ASN A 332 27.58 -5.63 7.05
C ASN A 332 27.10 -4.72 8.18
N THR A 333 26.14 -3.84 7.90
CA THR A 333 25.54 -2.96 8.90
C THR A 333 24.16 -3.52 9.29
N SER A 334 23.94 -3.66 10.59
CA SER A 334 22.59 -3.95 11.09
C SER A 334 21.70 -2.76 10.75
N SER A 335 20.56 -3.01 10.11
CA SER A 335 19.60 -1.95 9.80
C SER A 335 19.17 -1.26 11.11
N PRO A 336 19.07 0.08 11.15
CA PRO A 336 18.41 0.72 12.27
C PRO A 336 17.00 0.14 12.40
N PHE A 337 16.70 -0.37 13.58
CA PHE A 337 15.45 -1.05 13.87
C PHE A 337 14.53 -0.15 14.70
N PRO A 338 13.24 -0.02 14.33
CA PRO A 338 12.61 -0.47 13.07
C PRO A 338 12.82 0.54 11.92
N PRO A 339 12.71 0.11 10.64
CA PRO A 339 12.61 1.04 9.52
C PRO A 339 11.46 2.03 9.76
N GLN A 340 11.69 3.31 9.46
CA GLN A 340 10.72 4.35 9.77
C GLN A 340 9.57 4.30 8.76
N ARG A 341 8.36 4.04 9.26
CA ARG A 341 7.13 4.15 8.46
C ARG A 341 7.03 5.54 7.84
N SER A 342 6.65 5.63 6.57
CA SER A 342 6.31 6.92 5.94
C SER A 342 4.96 7.39 6.47
N LEU A 343 4.99 8.16 7.56
CA LEU A 343 3.80 8.68 8.23
C LEU A 343 3.28 9.94 7.52
N PRO A 344 1.96 10.22 7.61
CA PRO A 344 1.42 11.49 7.18
C PRO A 344 2.13 12.66 7.84
N ALA A 345 2.57 13.61 7.02
CA ALA A 345 3.29 14.81 7.45
C ALA A 345 2.49 16.06 7.05
N PRO A 346 1.47 16.45 7.83
CA PRO A 346 0.83 17.74 7.68
C PRO A 346 1.83 18.86 7.99
N THR A 347 1.77 19.95 7.24
CA THR A 347 2.58 21.15 7.47
C THR A 347 1.69 22.38 7.29
N ILE A 348 1.80 23.35 8.19
CA ILE A 348 1.16 24.65 8.07
C ILE A 348 2.22 25.74 7.93
N PHE A 349 1.99 26.66 7.00
CA PHE A 349 2.91 27.76 6.72
C PHE A 349 2.21 29.08 6.99
N ALA A 350 2.92 30.00 7.65
CA ALA A 350 2.59 31.41 7.71
C ALA A 350 3.57 32.18 6.81
N ASN A 351 3.08 32.83 5.76
CA ASN A 351 3.91 33.50 4.75
C ASN A 351 5.13 32.65 4.30
N GLN A 352 4.88 31.38 3.97
CA GLN A 352 5.89 30.38 3.55
C GLN A 352 6.86 29.89 4.64
N ILE A 353 6.59 30.16 5.93
CA ILE A 353 7.42 29.74 7.07
C ILE A 353 6.64 28.79 8.00
N THR A 354 7.27 27.73 8.52
CA THR A 354 6.59 26.65 9.29
C THR A 354 6.63 26.78 10.81
N ASP A 355 7.58 27.52 11.37
CA ASP A 355 7.83 27.50 12.82
C ASP A 355 7.31 28.76 13.51
N SER A 356 7.96 29.89 13.27
CA SER A 356 7.56 31.16 13.85
C SER A 356 7.82 32.34 12.91
N LEU A 357 6.94 33.32 12.98
CA LEU A 357 7.01 34.53 12.16
C LEU A 357 6.55 35.74 12.98
N THR A 358 7.27 36.85 12.83
CA THR A 358 6.86 38.15 13.38
C THR A 358 6.46 39.07 12.22
N LEU A 359 5.28 39.67 12.33
CA LEU A 359 4.74 40.62 11.35
C LEU A 359 4.30 41.90 12.06
N THR A 360 4.26 42.99 11.31
CA THR A 360 3.70 44.27 11.71
C THR A 360 2.27 44.41 11.18
N GLN A 361 1.51 45.39 11.70
CA GLN A 361 0.15 45.62 11.23
C GLN A 361 0.03 46.10 9.76
N ASN A 362 1.15 46.46 9.12
CA ASN A 362 1.18 46.81 7.70
C ASN A 362 1.36 45.59 6.78
N ASP A 363 1.63 44.42 7.33
CA ASP A 363 1.89 43.21 6.57
C ASP A 363 0.60 42.48 6.19
N THR A 364 0.73 41.47 5.32
CA THR A 364 -0.33 40.51 5.01
C THR A 364 -0.04 39.20 5.70
N VAL A 365 -1.07 38.60 6.29
CA VAL A 365 -1.01 37.25 6.87
C VAL A 365 -1.61 36.28 5.86
N THR A 366 -0.78 35.34 5.40
CA THR A 366 -1.18 34.22 4.56
C THR A 366 -0.95 32.92 5.30
N LEU A 367 -1.94 32.03 5.27
CA LEU A 367 -1.81 30.66 5.76
C LEU A 367 -2.03 29.69 4.61
N THR A 368 -1.09 28.77 4.43
CA THR A 368 -1.22 27.63 3.51
C THR A 368 -0.95 26.34 4.26
N VAL A 369 -1.58 25.24 3.83
CA VAL A 369 -1.30 23.90 4.34
C VAL A 369 -0.77 22.99 3.25
N SER A 370 0.12 22.09 3.63
CA SER A 370 0.59 20.99 2.80
C SER A 370 0.47 19.69 3.58
N LEU A 371 0.38 18.56 2.86
CA LEU A 371 0.28 17.24 3.45
C LEU A 371 0.96 16.25 2.52
N ASN A 372 2.02 15.61 3.01
CA ASN A 372 2.50 14.36 2.44
C ASN A 372 1.74 13.21 3.13
N PRO A 373 0.91 12.42 2.41
CA PRO A 373 0.13 11.36 3.01
C PRO A 373 0.94 10.08 3.32
N GLY A 374 2.15 9.95 2.76
CA GLY A 374 2.95 8.73 2.86
C GLY A 374 2.17 7.49 2.42
N VAL A 375 2.40 6.36 3.09
CA VAL A 375 1.73 5.07 2.78
C VAL A 375 0.24 5.03 3.14
N TYR A 376 -0.28 6.09 3.79
CA TYR A 376 -1.68 6.18 4.20
C TYR A 376 -2.57 6.87 3.17
N VAL A 377 -2.02 7.25 2.01
CA VAL A 377 -2.80 7.88 0.94
C VAL A 377 -4.07 7.09 0.63
N GLY A 378 -5.20 7.78 0.47
CA GLY A 378 -6.53 7.18 0.27
C GLY A 378 -7.20 6.62 1.53
N ASN A 379 -6.56 6.62 2.71
CA ASN A 379 -7.23 6.23 3.95
C ASN A 379 -8.28 7.27 4.35
N GLN A 380 -9.40 6.82 4.92
CA GLN A 380 -10.45 7.73 5.39
C GLN A 380 -10.01 8.40 6.69
N VAL A 381 -9.93 9.72 6.70
CA VAL A 381 -9.40 10.55 7.80
C VAL A 381 -10.21 11.82 8.05
N ASP A 382 -10.11 12.39 9.24
CA ASP A 382 -10.56 13.74 9.56
C ASP A 382 -9.40 14.77 9.54
N TYR A 383 -9.68 15.95 8.99
CA TYR A 383 -8.75 17.09 8.90
C TYR A 383 -9.23 18.24 9.79
N TRP A 384 -8.29 18.88 10.47
CA TRP A 384 -8.56 19.93 11.45
C TRP A 384 -7.57 21.08 11.30
N VAL A 385 -8.07 22.32 11.38
CA VAL A 385 -7.20 23.48 11.59
C VAL A 385 -7.72 24.28 12.77
N ARG A 386 -6.88 24.43 13.79
CA ARG A 386 -7.17 25.17 15.02
C ARG A 386 -6.27 26.39 15.11
N ALA A 387 -6.85 27.56 15.32
CA ALA A 387 -6.13 28.79 15.62
C ALA A 387 -6.43 29.24 17.06
N ILE A 388 -5.42 29.28 17.91
CA ILE A 388 -5.47 29.92 19.22
C ILE A 388 -5.01 31.37 19.03
N THR A 389 -5.87 32.32 19.39
CA THR A 389 -5.66 33.75 19.11
C THR A 389 -5.84 34.59 20.38
N PRO A 390 -5.45 35.87 20.39
CA PRO A 390 -5.74 36.77 21.51
C PRO A 390 -7.24 36.93 21.81
N MET A 391 -8.12 36.62 20.85
CA MET A 391 -9.58 36.72 20.97
C MET A 391 -10.26 35.40 21.38
N GLY A 392 -9.52 34.30 21.45
CA GLY A 392 -10.05 32.96 21.73
C GLY A 392 -9.66 31.93 20.67
N THR A 393 -10.32 30.77 20.73
CA THR A 393 -10.07 29.63 19.83
C THR A 393 -10.98 29.66 18.61
N PHE A 394 -10.40 29.47 17.44
CA PHE A 394 -11.08 29.39 16.16
C PHE A 394 -10.77 28.08 15.46
N TRP A 395 -11.72 27.58 14.70
CA TRP A 395 -11.59 26.36 13.89
C TRP A 395 -11.94 26.67 12.44
N LEU A 396 -11.17 26.13 11.50
CA LEU A 396 -11.50 26.22 10.08
C LEU A 396 -12.64 25.23 9.77
N ASN A 397 -13.73 25.71 9.18
CA ASN A 397 -14.83 24.87 8.75
C ASN A 397 -14.67 24.38 7.29
N ASP A 398 -15.62 23.55 6.86
CA ASP A 398 -15.75 23.00 5.49
C ASP A 398 -15.95 24.04 4.37
N ARG A 399 -16.10 25.32 4.72
CA ARG A 399 -16.21 26.45 3.80
C ARG A 399 -14.99 27.38 3.84
N LEU A 400 -13.89 26.92 4.43
CA LEU A 400 -12.63 27.67 4.60
C LEU A 400 -12.80 28.98 5.39
N GLY A 401 -13.75 29.02 6.33
CA GLY A 401 -13.94 30.11 7.27
C GLY A 401 -13.49 29.73 8.67
N PHE A 402 -12.72 30.60 9.32
CA PHE A 402 -12.42 30.46 10.75
C PHE A 402 -13.61 30.90 11.60
N ILE A 403 -14.16 29.96 12.38
CA ILE A 403 -15.30 30.19 13.27
C ILE A 403 -14.84 30.05 14.72
N GLN A 404 -15.19 31.03 15.55
CA GLN A 404 -14.91 30.98 16.98
C GLN A 404 -15.73 29.86 17.63
N SER A 405 -15.07 28.92 18.30
CA SER A 405 -15.74 27.79 18.95
C SER A 405 -14.84 27.14 19.99
N ASP A 406 -15.44 26.81 21.14
CA ASP A 406 -14.79 25.99 22.18
C ASP A 406 -14.85 24.48 21.85
N GLN A 407 -15.70 24.10 20.89
CA GLN A 407 -15.80 22.72 20.38
C GLN A 407 -15.09 22.60 19.02
N PRO A 408 -14.39 21.47 18.74
CA PRO A 408 -13.78 21.22 17.44
C PRO A 408 -14.78 21.32 16.29
N ILE A 409 -14.38 22.01 15.21
CA ILE A 409 -15.12 22.03 13.94
C ILE A 409 -14.21 21.37 12.91
N ARG A 410 -14.75 20.34 12.26
CA ARG A 410 -14.04 19.59 11.21
C ARG A 410 -13.88 20.45 9.97
N ALA A 411 -12.66 20.50 9.43
CA ALA A 411 -12.38 21.19 8.17
C ALA A 411 -12.74 20.30 6.98
N HIS A 412 -12.39 19.01 7.05
CA HIS A 412 -12.73 18.03 6.01
C HIS A 412 -12.77 16.62 6.60
N GLY A 413 -13.57 15.74 6.02
CA GLY A 413 -13.56 14.30 6.31
C GLY A 413 -13.68 13.54 5.00
N GLY A 414 -12.73 12.65 4.74
CA GLY A 414 -12.61 11.96 3.45
C GLY A 414 -11.25 11.29 3.29
N GLU A 415 -10.86 11.05 2.04
CA GLU A 415 -9.58 10.41 1.73
C GLU A 415 -8.39 11.28 2.12
N LEU A 416 -7.33 10.63 2.62
CA LEU A 416 -6.04 11.22 2.84
C LEU A 416 -5.37 11.48 1.49
N ILE A 417 -5.24 12.74 1.09
CA ILE A 417 -4.68 13.12 -0.21
C ILE A 417 -3.41 13.96 -0.03
N ALA A 418 -2.56 13.97 -1.06
CA ALA A 418 -1.47 14.94 -1.11
C ALA A 418 -2.03 16.35 -1.25
N ILE A 419 -1.56 17.26 -0.39
CA ILE A 419 -1.92 18.68 -0.44
C ILE A 419 -0.63 19.47 -0.65
N ASN A 420 -0.61 20.33 -1.68
CA ASN A 420 0.52 21.19 -1.96
C ASN A 420 0.13 22.67 -1.79
N HIS A 421 0.57 23.27 -0.68
CA HIS A 421 0.42 24.69 -0.36
C HIS A 421 -0.99 25.25 -0.59
N PHE A 422 -2.01 24.52 -0.16
CA PHE A 422 -3.40 24.94 -0.31
C PHE A 422 -3.68 26.16 0.57
N PRO A 423 -4.16 27.30 0.01
CA PRO A 423 -4.40 28.50 0.77
C PRO A 423 -5.67 28.40 1.62
N ILE A 424 -5.53 28.69 2.91
CA ILE A 424 -6.65 28.67 3.88
C ILE A 424 -6.93 30.04 4.52
N LEU A 425 -6.00 31.00 4.40
CA LEU A 425 -6.20 32.39 4.82
C LEU A 425 -5.34 33.34 3.98
N ASN A 426 -5.92 34.49 3.62
CA ASN A 426 -5.19 35.65 3.12
C ASN A 426 -5.90 36.92 3.62
N THR A 427 -5.28 37.64 4.55
CA THR A 427 -5.87 38.84 5.16
C THR A 427 -4.82 39.88 5.49
N SER A 428 -5.23 41.15 5.54
CA SER A 428 -4.40 42.22 6.12
C SER A 428 -4.16 41.93 7.60
N ALA A 429 -2.92 42.07 8.07
CA ALA A 429 -2.60 41.97 9.49
C ALA A 429 -3.43 42.99 10.29
N SER A 430 -3.63 44.21 9.74
CA SER A 430 -4.42 45.28 10.36
C SER A 430 -5.86 44.91 10.72
N ALA A 431 -6.40 43.81 10.17
CA ALA A 431 -7.73 43.28 10.50
C ALA A 431 -7.72 42.35 11.73
N LEU A 432 -6.55 42.00 12.24
CA LEU A 432 -6.31 41.10 13.37
C LEU A 432 -5.71 41.89 14.55
N PRO A 433 -6.13 41.64 15.80
CA PRO A 433 -5.48 42.26 16.95
C PRO A 433 -3.99 41.93 17.06
N ALA A 434 -3.20 42.87 17.57
CA ALA A 434 -1.81 42.57 17.93
C ALA A 434 -1.76 41.48 19.01
N GLY A 435 -0.76 40.61 18.94
CA GLY A 435 -0.59 39.48 19.85
C GLY A 435 -0.07 38.23 19.16
N THR A 436 -0.07 37.13 19.91
CA THR A 436 0.43 35.83 19.43
C THR A 436 -0.71 34.94 18.98
N TYR A 437 -0.54 34.34 17.82
CA TYR A 437 -1.43 33.39 17.19
C TYR A 437 -0.69 32.06 17.06
N THR A 438 -1.31 30.96 17.47
CA THR A 438 -0.78 29.62 17.27
C THR A 438 -1.76 28.85 16.42
N VAL A 439 -1.34 28.45 15.22
CA VAL A 439 -2.20 27.75 14.26
C VAL A 439 -1.67 26.35 14.04
N THR A 440 -2.50 25.35 14.27
CA THR A 440 -2.18 23.93 14.12
C THR A 440 -3.01 23.35 12.98
N PHE A 441 -2.35 22.69 12.02
CA PHE A 441 -2.99 21.79 11.07
C PHE A 441 -2.78 20.36 11.55
N ALA A 442 -3.86 19.60 11.66
CA ALA A 442 -3.86 18.24 12.18
C ALA A 442 -4.70 17.30 11.31
N VAL A 443 -4.31 16.03 11.31
CA VAL A 443 -4.91 14.94 10.56
C VAL A 443 -5.01 13.72 11.47
N ASP A 444 -6.17 13.10 11.51
CA ASP A 444 -6.42 11.87 12.26
C ASP A 444 -6.09 10.63 11.41
N ASP A 445 -6.00 9.46 12.02
CA ASP A 445 -5.79 8.17 11.34
C ASP A 445 -7.09 7.36 11.14
N ASN A 446 -8.24 7.98 11.45
CA ASN A 446 -9.60 7.46 11.30
C ASN A 446 -10.55 8.58 10.82
N LEU A 447 -11.76 8.18 10.41
CA LEU A 447 -12.87 9.07 10.06
C LEU A 447 -14.03 8.83 11.04
N ASP A 448 -14.02 9.53 12.17
CA ASP A 448 -15.05 9.39 13.23
C ASP A 448 -15.62 10.73 13.72
N GLY A 449 -15.08 11.86 13.24
CA GLY A 449 -15.49 13.20 13.63
C GLY A 449 -14.99 13.65 15.00
N ILE A 450 -14.03 12.93 15.61
CA ILE A 450 -13.44 13.24 16.90
C ILE A 450 -11.97 13.61 16.70
N VAL A 451 -11.61 14.84 17.08
CA VAL A 451 -10.21 15.29 16.95
C VAL A 451 -9.26 14.42 17.78
N ASN A 452 -8.36 13.71 17.11
CA ASN A 452 -7.26 12.97 17.73
C ASN A 452 -5.95 13.76 17.61
N GLY A 453 -5.76 14.41 16.47
CA GLY A 453 -4.54 15.11 16.08
C GLY A 453 -3.34 14.18 15.91
N THR A 454 -3.58 12.94 15.46
CA THR A 454 -2.58 11.86 15.35
C THR A 454 -1.31 12.34 14.64
N PHE A 455 -1.48 13.09 13.56
CA PHE A 455 -0.41 13.80 12.87
C PHE A 455 -0.71 15.30 12.88
N ASN A 456 0.25 16.15 13.22
CA ASN A 456 0.03 17.59 13.23
C ASN A 456 1.32 18.41 13.08
N ASN A 457 1.15 19.65 12.66
CA ASN A 457 2.19 20.66 12.63
C ASN A 457 1.60 22.02 13.05
N THR A 458 2.43 22.87 13.66
CA THR A 458 2.00 24.13 14.26
C THR A 458 2.95 25.25 13.90
N VAL A 459 2.40 26.40 13.51
CA VAL A 459 3.12 27.65 13.29
C VAL A 459 2.68 28.72 14.30
N THR A 460 3.61 29.56 14.73
CA THR A 460 3.34 30.69 15.62
C THR A 460 3.55 32.02 14.91
N ILE A 461 2.56 32.91 14.94
CA ILE A 461 2.63 34.25 14.36
C ILE A 461 2.55 35.27 15.49
N THR A 462 3.48 36.21 15.54
CA THR A 462 3.42 37.36 16.45
C THR A 462 3.14 38.62 15.64
N LEU A 463 1.98 39.24 15.87
CA LEU A 463 1.62 40.53 15.29
C LEU A 463 2.00 41.65 16.25
N THR A 464 2.92 42.52 15.83
CA THR A 464 3.28 43.74 16.56
C THR A 464 2.54 44.94 15.97
N PRO A 465 2.23 45.96 16.79
CA PRO A 465 1.58 47.20 16.34
C PRO A 465 2.24 47.86 15.13
#